data_AF-A0A969PGB4-F1
#
_entry.id   AF-A0A969PGB4-F1
#
_cell.length_a   1.000
_cell.length_b   1.000
_cell.length_c   1.000
_cell.angle_alpha   90.00
_cell.angle_beta   90.00
_cell.angle_gamma   90.00
#
_symmetry.space_group_name_H-M   'P 1'
#
loop_
_entity.id
_entity.type
_entity.pdbx_description
1 polymer ?
#
loop_
_entity_poly.entity_id
_entity_poly.type
_entity_poly.pdbx_seq_one_letter_code
_entity_poly.pdbx_strand_id
1 'polypeptide(L)' 'MNDRDRIDGLQWTPAAKAKLKNIPFFVRPQARQRIEELARSTNCDEITPEIVEQARTELGQ' A
#
# COMPACT_ATOMS: atom_id res chain seq x y z
N MET A 1 -19.66 -6.58 -8.77
CA MET A 1 -18.25 -6.14 -8.82
C MET A 1 -17.49 -7.04 -7.85
N ASN A 2 -16.41 -7.69 -8.28
CA ASN A 2 -15.85 -8.86 -7.59
C ASN A 2 -15.09 -8.44 -6.31
N ASP A 3 -15.68 -8.68 -5.15
CA ASP A 3 -15.20 -8.38 -3.78
C ASP A 3 -13.89 -9.09 -3.36
N ARG A 4 -13.14 -9.67 -4.32
CA ARG A 4 -11.98 -10.53 -4.08
C ARG A 4 -10.63 -9.80 -4.02
N ASP A 5 -10.60 -8.50 -4.28
CA ASP A 5 -9.35 -7.71 -4.25
C ASP A 5 -9.27 -6.75 -3.04
N ARG A 6 -10.22 -6.84 -2.12
CA ARG A 6 -10.28 -5.95 -0.95
C ARG A 6 -9.50 -6.59 0.19
N ILE A 7 -8.16 -6.53 0.16
CA ILE A 7 -7.38 -6.97 1.31
C ILE A 7 -7.53 -5.90 2.40
N ASP A 8 -8.22 -6.24 3.49
CA ASP A 8 -8.47 -5.37 4.65
C ASP A 8 -9.42 -4.16 4.44
N GLY A 9 -10.20 -4.17 3.36
CA GLY A 9 -11.06 -3.02 3.08
C GLY A 9 -10.48 -2.05 2.06
N LEU A 10 -9.23 -2.20 1.64
CA LEU A 10 -8.55 -1.26 0.73
C LEU A 10 -8.37 -1.88 -0.67
N GLN A 11 -8.70 -1.10 -1.71
CA GLN A 11 -8.52 -1.43 -3.12
C GLN A 11 -7.08 -1.15 -3.54
N TRP A 12 -6.30 -2.19 -3.85
CA TRP A 12 -4.92 -1.99 -4.27
C TRP A 12 -4.82 -1.89 -5.79
N THR A 13 -4.41 -0.71 -6.29
CA THR A 13 -4.17 -0.53 -7.72
C THR A 13 -3.05 -1.45 -8.21
N PRO A 14 -3.08 -1.91 -9.47
CA PRO A 14 -2.00 -2.72 -10.04
C PRO A 14 -0.64 -2.02 -9.97
N ALA A 15 -0.62 -0.69 -10.10
CA ALA A 15 0.59 0.13 -9.96
C ALA A 15 1.14 0.11 -8.51
N ALA A 16 0.26 0.25 -7.50
CA ALA A 16 0.65 0.11 -6.10
C ALA A 16 1.21 -1.28 -5.77
N LYS A 17 0.56 -2.34 -6.27
CA LYS A 17 1.06 -3.72 -6.10
C LYS A 17 2.45 -3.90 -6.71
N ALA A 18 2.72 -3.29 -7.87
CA ALA A 18 4.03 -3.32 -8.49
C ALA A 18 5.08 -2.60 -7.64
N LYS A 19 4.77 -1.42 -7.09
CA LYS A 19 5.66 -0.69 -6.16
C LYS A 19 5.93 -1.49 -4.88
N LEU A 20 4.90 -2.10 -4.28
CA LEU A 20 5.06 -2.95 -3.09
C LEU A 20 5.96 -4.16 -3.36
N LYS A 21 5.94 -4.73 -4.57
CA LYS A 21 6.84 -5.83 -4.96
C LYS A 21 8.32 -5.39 -5.03
N ASN A 22 8.61 -4.12 -5.33
CA ASN A 22 9.98 -3.60 -5.32
C ASN A 22 10.55 -3.46 -3.91
N ILE A 23 9.68 -3.35 -2.89
CA ILE A 23 10.10 -3.31 -1.50
C ILE A 23 10.66 -4.69 -1.09
N PRO A 24 11.83 -4.78 -0.44
CA PRO A 24 12.40 -6.04 0.04
C PRO A 24 11.44 -6.80 0.97
N PHE A 25 11.38 -8.12 0.83
CA PHE A 25 10.35 -8.95 1.48
C PHE A 25 10.31 -8.83 3.02
N PHE A 26 11.45 -8.57 3.67
CA PHE A 26 11.55 -8.49 5.13
C PHE A 26 10.98 -7.17 5.69
N VAL A 27 10.96 -6.08 4.90
CA VAL A 27 10.31 -4.82 5.27
C VAL A 27 8.90 -4.68 4.69
N ARG A 28 8.48 -5.54 3.74
CA ARG A 28 7.12 -5.50 3.16
C ARG A 28 5.99 -5.49 4.20
N PRO A 29 6.03 -6.27 5.31
CA PRO A 29 4.97 -6.22 6.32
C PRO A 29 4.87 -4.86 7.02
N GLN A 30 6.02 -4.21 7.28
CA GLN A 30 6.06 -2.86 7.83
C GLN A 30 5.56 -1.84 6.80
N ALA A 31 6.05 -1.91 5.56
CA ALA A 31 5.61 -1.04 4.49
C ALA A 31 4.11 -1.11 4.27
N ARG A 32 3.56 -2.33 4.23
CA ARG A 32 2.13 -2.55 4.05
C ARG A 32 1.30 -1.90 5.16
N GLN A 33 1.67 -2.07 6.43
CA GLN A 33 1.01 -1.39 7.55
C GLN A 33 1.02 0.13 7.37
N ARG A 34 2.17 0.73 7.05
CA ARG A 34 2.27 2.18 6.82
C ARG A 34 1.38 2.65 5.67
N ILE A 35 1.29 1.87 4.59
CA ILE A 35 0.43 2.17 3.44
C ILE A 35 -1.04 2.13 3.83
N GLU A 36 -1.45 1.11 4.58
CA GLU A 36 -2.81 0.95 5.08
C GLU A 36 -3.18 2.10 6.04
N GLU A 37 -2.26 2.51 6.92
CA GLU A 37 -2.42 3.67 7.81
C GLU A 37 -2.57 4.99 7.02
N LEU A 38 -1.71 5.24 6.02
CA LEU A 38 -1.76 6.44 5.18
C LEU A 38 -3.08 6.52 4.38
N ALA A 39 -3.53 5.40 3.83
CA ALA A 39 -4.78 5.34 3.08
C ALA A 39 -5.99 5.64 3.99
N ARG A 40 -6.03 5.05 5.19
CA ARG A 40 -7.08 5.37 6.18
C ARG A 40 -7.02 6.83 6.64
N SER A 41 -5.82 7.36 6.88
CA SER A 41 -5.62 8.76 7.28
C SER A 41 -6.11 9.75 6.20
N THR A 42 -5.91 9.40 4.93
CA THR A 42 -6.38 10.19 3.79
C THR A 42 -7.85 9.92 3.42
N ASN A 43 -8.58 9.12 4.21
CA ASN A 43 -9.93 8.64 3.91
C ASN A 43 -10.04 8.03 2.49
N CYS A 44 -8.95 7.44 2.02
CA CYS A 44 -8.87 6.84 0.70
C CYS A 44 -9.02 5.31 0.83
N ASP A 45 -10.06 4.77 0.19
CA ASP A 45 -10.25 3.32 0.11
C ASP A 45 -9.38 2.71 -1.01
N GLU A 46 -8.65 3.53 -1.78
CA GLU A 46 -7.79 3.11 -2.90
C GLU A 46 -6.30 3.36 -2.59
N ILE A 47 -5.49 2.31 -2.69
CA ILE A 47 -4.04 2.40 -2.59
C ILE A 47 -3.47 2.71 -3.97
N THR A 48 -3.04 3.95 -4.13
CA THR A 48 -2.31 4.45 -5.30
C THR A 48 -0.80 4.19 -5.14
N PRO A 49 -0.02 4.15 -6.25
CA PRO A 49 1.43 4.03 -6.17
C PRO A 49 2.09 5.16 -5.37
N GLU A 50 1.45 6.32 -5.27
CA GLU A 50 1.95 7.47 -4.50
C GLU A 50 1.94 7.19 -2.98
N ILE A 51 0.90 6.53 -2.47
CA ILE A 51 0.83 6.13 -1.06
C ILE A 51 1.94 5.10 -0.74
N VAL A 52 2.19 4.17 -1.67
CA VAL A 52 3.27 3.18 -1.54
C VAL A 52 4.65 3.83 -1.50
N GLU A 53 4.90 4.81 -2.37
CA GLU A 53 6.17 5.53 -2.40
C GLU A 53 6.37 6.43 -1.17
N GLN A 54 5.30 7.05 -0.67
CA GLN A 54 5.35 7.81 0.59
C GLN A 54 5.73 6.90 1.76
N ALA A 55 5.04 5.77 1.92
CA ALA A 55 5.38 4.79 2.95
C ALA A 55 6.81 4.28 2.82
N ARG A 56 7.28 4.03 1.59
CA ARG A 56 8.66 3.59 1.33
C ARG A 56 9.68 4.66 1.75
N THR A 57 9.39 5.93 1.48
CA THR A 57 10.25 7.06 1.86
C THR A 57 10.32 7.20 3.38
N GLU A 58 9.19 7.03 4.09
CA GLU A 58 9.17 7.03 5.57
C GLU A 58 9.99 5.89 6.18
N LEU A 59 10.09 4.75 5.49
CA LEU A 59 10.90 3.60 5.92
C LEU A 59 12.40 3.77 5.62
N GLY A 60 12.81 4.84 4.92
CA GLY A 60 14.21 5.10 4.57
C GLY A 60 14.77 4.18 3.48
N GLN A 61 13.93 3.71 2.54
CA GLN A 61 14.27 2.73 1.50
C GLN A 61 14.18 3.27 0.07
#